data_AF-A0A5M3ZGL0-F1
#
_entry.id   AF-A0A5M3ZGL0-F1
#
_cell.length_a   1.000
_cell.length_b   1.000
_cell.length_c   1.000
_cell.angle_alpha   90.00
_cell.angle_beta   90.00
_cell.angle_gamma   90.00
#
_symmetry.space_group_name_H-M   'P 1'
#
loop_
_entity.id
_entity.type
_entity.pdbx_description
1 polymer ?
#
loop_
_entity_poly.entity_id
_entity_poly.type
_entity_poly.pdbx_seq_one_letter_code
_entity_poly.pdbx_strand_id
1 'polypeptide(L)'
;MFSIRYTCLVLVTTLVALGVAAPVRHVARDVSTAALQQLNLFAEYSAAAYCTGNLNTTGTKVVCPAGNCPQVEAADTTSLKEFLADGQYGELAGYLAADSTNKLIVLSFRGSRTPANWIANLDFIFDDADELCADCKVHGGFWKAWHTVSDALKAEIQKARTAHPDYKLVFTGHSLGAAIATLGAAELRTTEKWAIDVYSYGSPRVGNLELAEYITSLGAIYRATHTNDIVPRLPPEAVGYRHPSPEYWITSANGVEPTTTDVKVIEGVGSRKGNAGEASPDASAHSCGPNSPRRRNREKAILSTILIIYAIYFLFFANSGPRQSAESLHDEVSRGGPLRDSRSGQATPSRRPPTQPISKDMVVASMKKDNVSWLFEYFPDWHKSVYVVDDKKAPLTVKLNKGRESMVYLTYIIDNYDNLPDNILFIHSQRYQWHNDDPYYDGVPMLQHFQIPYLQKQGYVNLRCAWVLGCPAEIHPLSDLHRQDVHAGEYFKDGFKELFPGEEVPAAVGASCCAQFGVTRWQIRKRPKKDYERFRTWLAETPLPDDVSGRIMEYSWHMIFGKDPVYCPSAEECYCKVFGLCDLSCPSEGECVDRYVLPPYSSLPKGWPFIGWKGQPQDPTTGLPES
;
A
#
# COMPACT_ATOMS: atom_id res chain seq x y z
N MET A 1 42.37 -67.78 65.32
CA MET A 1 42.12 -66.46 65.92
C MET A 1 40.95 -65.82 65.18
N PHE A 2 39.75 -65.99 65.71
CA PHE A 2 38.56 -65.23 65.31
C PHE A 2 38.27 -64.25 66.44
N SER A 3 38.04 -62.98 66.13
CA SER A 3 36.95 -62.27 66.80
C SER A 3 36.49 -61.06 66.01
N ILE A 4 35.17 -60.94 66.02
CA ILE A 4 34.29 -59.99 65.34
C ILE A 4 34.11 -58.76 66.24
N ARG A 5 33.89 -57.55 65.67
CA ARG A 5 32.70 -56.70 65.88
C ARG A 5 32.85 -55.29 65.25
N TYR A 6 31.86 -54.98 64.39
CA TYR A 6 31.14 -53.73 64.08
C TYR A 6 31.63 -52.44 64.80
N THR A 7 31.66 -51.24 64.19
CA THR A 7 30.47 -50.48 63.75
C THR A 7 30.84 -49.16 63.03
N CYS A 8 29.98 -48.73 62.10
CA CYS A 8 29.44 -47.36 61.90
C CYS A 8 29.92 -46.41 60.77
N LEU A 9 28.90 -46.05 59.97
CA LEU A 9 28.63 -44.88 59.11
C LEU A 9 29.31 -44.75 57.74
N VAL A 10 28.57 -45.15 56.69
CA VAL A 10 28.76 -44.69 55.31
C VAL A 10 27.58 -43.78 54.96
N LEU A 11 27.87 -42.52 54.65
CA LEU A 11 26.94 -41.54 54.09
C LEU A 11 26.82 -41.79 52.57
N VAL A 12 25.61 -42.09 52.09
CA VAL A 12 25.30 -42.19 50.66
C VAL A 12 24.93 -40.79 50.15
N THR A 13 25.75 -40.22 49.28
CA THR A 13 25.40 -39.06 48.46
C THR A 13 25.03 -39.54 47.06
N THR A 14 23.75 -39.40 46.70
CA THR A 14 23.24 -39.65 45.34
C THR A 14 23.60 -38.47 44.43
N LEU A 15 24.52 -38.70 43.49
CA LEU A 15 24.81 -37.81 42.37
C LEU A 15 23.71 -37.97 41.30
N VAL A 16 22.83 -36.97 41.19
CA VAL A 16 21.93 -36.83 40.05
C VAL A 16 22.75 -36.35 38.86
N ALA A 17 22.92 -37.21 37.85
CA ALA A 17 23.50 -36.85 36.57
C ALA A 17 22.52 -35.91 35.83
N LEU A 18 22.84 -34.62 35.79
CA LEU A 18 22.23 -33.68 34.84
C LEU A 18 22.71 -34.07 33.45
N GLY A 19 21.88 -34.84 32.73
CA GLY A 19 22.03 -35.00 31.29
C GLY A 19 21.86 -33.65 30.62
N VAL A 20 22.95 -33.08 30.13
CA VAL A 20 22.91 -31.93 29.24
C VAL A 20 22.24 -32.41 27.95
N ALA A 21 20.95 -32.11 27.81
CA ALA A 21 20.25 -32.31 26.55
C ALA A 21 20.96 -31.46 25.49
N ALA A 22 21.56 -32.13 24.51
CA ALA A 22 22.05 -31.46 23.31
C ALA A 22 20.88 -30.68 22.67
N PRO A 23 21.13 -29.49 22.10
CA PRO A 23 20.08 -28.75 21.42
C PRO A 23 19.50 -29.61 20.31
N VAL A 24 18.19 -29.84 20.35
CA VAL A 24 17.46 -30.50 19.27
C VAL A 24 17.71 -29.70 18.00
N ARG A 25 18.47 -30.27 17.06
CA ARG A 25 18.51 -29.75 15.69
C ARG A 25 17.11 -29.85 15.13
N HIS A 26 16.41 -28.72 15.04
CA HIS A 26 15.16 -28.61 14.29
C HIS A 26 15.48 -28.78 12.80
N VAL A 27 15.31 -30.01 12.31
CA VAL A 27 15.43 -30.33 10.88
C VAL A 27 14.12 -29.91 10.22
N ALA A 28 14.19 -28.98 9.27
CA ALA A 28 13.07 -28.71 8.37
C ALA A 28 12.67 -30.04 7.69
N ARG A 29 11.43 -30.49 7.91
CA ARG A 29 10.91 -31.73 7.31
C ARG A 29 10.18 -31.39 6.02
N ASP A 30 10.44 -32.17 4.98
CA ASP A 30 9.70 -32.13 3.71
C ASP A 30 8.25 -32.58 3.94
N VAL A 31 7.32 -32.09 3.12
CA VAL A 31 5.89 -32.46 3.20
C VAL A 31 5.62 -33.78 2.49
N SER A 32 4.59 -34.52 2.93
CA SER A 32 4.13 -35.71 2.22
C SER A 32 3.46 -35.34 0.89
N THR A 33 3.42 -36.27 -0.06
CA THR A 33 2.71 -36.08 -1.34
C THR A 33 1.23 -35.73 -1.12
N ALA A 34 0.59 -36.37 -0.15
CA ALA A 34 -0.81 -36.08 0.20
C ALA A 34 -0.99 -34.65 0.74
N ALA A 35 -0.06 -34.15 1.56
CA ALA A 35 -0.12 -32.78 2.07
C ALA A 35 0.06 -31.75 0.96
N LEU A 36 1.01 -31.99 0.03
CA LEU A 36 1.19 -31.11 -1.13
C LEU A 36 -0.05 -31.10 -2.05
N GLN A 37 -0.67 -32.26 -2.27
CA GLN A 37 -1.90 -32.36 -3.06
C GLN A 37 -3.06 -31.56 -2.42
N GLN A 38 -3.22 -31.64 -1.09
CA GLN A 38 -4.22 -30.84 -0.38
C GLN A 38 -3.92 -29.35 -0.45
N LEU A 39 -2.65 -28.95 -0.26
CA LEU A 39 -2.23 -27.56 -0.43
C LEU A 39 -2.51 -27.03 -1.84
N ASN A 40 -2.33 -27.85 -2.89
CA ASN A 40 -2.65 -27.45 -4.25
C ASN A 40 -4.17 -27.34 -4.48
N LEU A 41 -4.96 -28.30 -3.99
CA LEU A 41 -6.42 -28.28 -4.14
C LEU A 41 -7.04 -27.03 -3.51
N PHE A 42 -6.65 -26.66 -2.29
CA PHE A 42 -7.23 -25.49 -1.63
C PHE A 42 -6.65 -24.15 -2.14
N ALA A 43 -5.47 -24.17 -2.77
CA ALA A 43 -4.97 -23.02 -3.53
C ALA A 43 -5.86 -22.75 -4.75
N GLU A 44 -6.35 -23.81 -5.41
CA GLU A 44 -7.30 -23.70 -6.51
C GLU A 44 -8.68 -23.19 -6.06
N TYR A 45 -9.20 -23.64 -4.90
CA TYR A 45 -10.41 -23.06 -4.30
C TYR A 45 -10.22 -21.57 -3.96
N SER A 46 -9.05 -21.18 -3.47
CA SER A 46 -8.70 -19.77 -3.22
C SER A 46 -8.64 -18.97 -4.52
N ALA A 47 -8.08 -19.55 -5.60
CA ALA A 47 -8.00 -18.92 -6.91
C ALA A 47 -9.39 -18.77 -7.56
N ALA A 48 -10.27 -19.75 -7.40
CA ALA A 48 -11.63 -19.74 -7.89
C ALA A 48 -12.48 -18.58 -7.30
N ALA A 49 -12.14 -18.09 -6.11
CA ALA A 49 -12.82 -16.94 -5.50
C ALA A 49 -12.57 -15.61 -6.24
N TYR A 50 -11.56 -15.55 -7.11
CA TYR A 50 -11.31 -14.39 -7.98
C TYR A 50 -12.14 -14.44 -9.28
N CYS A 51 -12.73 -15.59 -9.62
CA CYS A 51 -13.56 -15.72 -10.81
C CYS A 51 -14.95 -15.14 -10.54
N THR A 52 -15.32 -14.08 -11.25
CA THR A 52 -16.59 -13.36 -11.05
C THR A 52 -17.83 -14.23 -11.22
N GLY A 53 -17.77 -15.24 -12.10
CA GLY A 53 -18.87 -16.20 -12.29
C GLY A 53 -19.19 -17.01 -11.03
N ASN A 54 -18.22 -17.22 -10.13
CA ASN A 54 -18.43 -17.93 -8.87
C ASN A 54 -18.91 -17.01 -7.73
N LEU A 55 -19.29 -15.76 -8.04
CA LEU A 55 -19.69 -14.75 -7.05
C LEU A 55 -21.10 -14.17 -7.31
N ASN A 56 -21.76 -14.56 -8.41
CA ASN A 56 -23.10 -14.08 -8.77
C ASN A 56 -24.02 -15.14 -9.42
N THR A 57 -23.68 -16.43 -9.38
CA THR A 57 -24.49 -17.54 -9.92
C THR A 57 -24.58 -18.73 -8.95
N THR A 58 -25.24 -18.55 -7.80
CA THR A 58 -25.45 -19.65 -6.83
C THR A 58 -26.17 -20.86 -7.44
N GLY A 59 -25.91 -22.04 -6.90
CA GLY A 59 -26.44 -23.32 -7.39
C GLY A 59 -25.73 -23.85 -8.64
N THR A 60 -24.66 -23.20 -9.08
CA THR A 60 -23.84 -23.63 -10.22
C THR A 60 -22.55 -24.33 -9.77
N LYS A 61 -21.87 -24.96 -10.72
CA LYS A 61 -20.56 -25.56 -10.51
C LYS A 61 -19.49 -24.47 -10.41
N VAL A 62 -18.53 -24.64 -9.50
CA VAL A 62 -17.37 -23.75 -9.39
C VAL A 62 -16.47 -23.95 -10.62
N VAL A 63 -16.20 -22.85 -11.34
CA VAL A 63 -15.43 -22.88 -12.60
C VAL A 63 -14.40 -21.76 -12.64
N CYS A 64 -13.29 -21.99 -13.34
CA CYS A 64 -12.24 -21.02 -13.58
C CYS A 64 -11.86 -20.99 -15.06
N PRO A 65 -12.46 -20.08 -15.86
CA PRO A 65 -12.19 -19.96 -17.30
C PRO A 65 -10.71 -19.76 -17.66
N ALA A 66 -9.90 -19.25 -16.72
CA ALA A 66 -8.46 -19.07 -16.89
C ALA A 66 -7.64 -20.37 -16.75
N GLY A 67 -8.26 -21.48 -16.37
CA GLY A 67 -7.60 -22.79 -16.19
C GLY A 67 -6.74 -22.90 -14.94
N ASN A 68 -6.97 -22.06 -13.93
CA ASN A 68 -6.21 -22.00 -12.68
C ASN A 68 -6.87 -22.77 -11.51
N CYS A 69 -7.98 -23.49 -11.74
CA CYS A 69 -8.57 -24.43 -10.78
C CYS A 69 -8.99 -25.79 -11.40
N PRO A 70 -8.10 -26.50 -12.12
CA PRO A 70 -8.45 -27.73 -12.84
C PRO A 70 -8.95 -28.89 -11.95
N GLN A 71 -8.45 -29.04 -10.72
CA GLN A 71 -8.92 -30.07 -9.78
C GLN A 71 -10.30 -29.71 -9.23
N VAL A 72 -10.56 -28.44 -8.97
CA VAL A 72 -11.89 -27.95 -8.55
C VAL A 72 -12.90 -28.14 -9.68
N GLU A 73 -12.53 -27.83 -10.93
CA GLU A 73 -13.38 -28.09 -12.10
C GLU A 73 -13.59 -29.57 -12.38
N ALA A 74 -12.63 -30.44 -12.04
CA ALA A 74 -12.80 -31.89 -12.15
C ALA A 74 -13.75 -32.44 -11.09
N ALA A 75 -13.80 -31.81 -9.91
CA ALA A 75 -14.69 -32.21 -8.83
C ALA A 75 -16.17 -31.87 -9.11
N ASP A 76 -17.06 -32.61 -8.49
CA ASP A 76 -18.50 -32.35 -8.50
C ASP A 76 -18.86 -31.35 -7.40
N THR A 77 -18.69 -30.07 -7.73
CA THR A 77 -18.96 -28.94 -6.83
C THR A 77 -20.30 -28.29 -7.10
N THR A 78 -20.96 -27.78 -6.05
CA THR A 78 -22.13 -26.89 -6.16
C THR A 78 -21.93 -25.68 -5.24
N SER A 79 -22.02 -24.48 -5.80
CA SER A 79 -22.04 -23.23 -5.04
C SER A 79 -23.35 -23.12 -4.23
N LEU A 80 -23.23 -23.04 -2.91
CA LEU A 80 -24.36 -22.95 -1.98
C LEU A 80 -24.72 -21.50 -1.65
N LYS A 81 -23.70 -20.66 -1.46
CA LYS A 81 -23.85 -19.24 -1.15
C LYS A 81 -22.70 -18.47 -1.77
N GLU A 82 -23.01 -17.31 -2.34
CA GLU A 82 -22.03 -16.39 -2.87
C GLU A 82 -22.28 -15.02 -2.25
N PHE A 83 -21.22 -14.26 -2.09
CA PHE A 83 -21.31 -12.92 -1.53
C PHE A 83 -20.32 -11.99 -2.22
N LEU A 84 -20.83 -10.79 -2.46
CA LEU A 84 -20.08 -9.62 -2.85
C LEU A 84 -20.67 -8.48 -2.01
N ALA A 85 -19.87 -7.97 -1.08
CA ALA A 85 -20.26 -6.90 -0.17
C ALA A 85 -19.24 -5.77 -0.27
N ASP A 86 -19.75 -4.56 -0.50
CA ASP A 86 -18.94 -3.35 -0.42
C ASP A 86 -18.72 -3.01 1.06
N GLY A 87 -17.48 -3.13 1.52
CA GLY A 87 -17.09 -2.79 2.88
C GLY A 87 -16.30 -1.49 2.94
N GLN A 88 -16.31 -0.84 4.11
CA GLN A 88 -15.49 0.35 4.40
C GLN A 88 -13.96 0.10 4.28
N TYR A 89 -13.54 -1.17 4.13
CA TYR A 89 -12.14 -1.61 4.12
C TYR A 89 -11.77 -2.48 2.90
N GLY A 90 -12.59 -2.45 1.84
CA GLY A 90 -12.39 -3.20 0.58
C GLY A 90 -13.60 -4.05 0.19
N GLU A 91 -13.63 -4.48 -1.08
CA GLU A 91 -14.65 -5.41 -1.58
C GLU A 91 -14.48 -6.80 -0.96
N LEU A 92 -15.39 -7.15 -0.06
CA LEU A 92 -15.48 -8.49 0.52
C LEU A 92 -16.21 -9.41 -0.45
N ALA A 93 -15.53 -10.46 -0.91
CA ALA A 93 -16.13 -11.42 -1.82
C ALA A 93 -15.72 -12.85 -1.50
N GLY A 94 -16.57 -13.79 -1.89
CA GLY A 94 -16.29 -15.21 -1.73
C GLY A 94 -17.52 -16.06 -1.95
N TYR A 95 -17.34 -17.36 -1.71
CA TYR A 95 -18.40 -18.34 -1.86
C TYR A 95 -18.25 -19.49 -0.87
N LEU A 96 -19.38 -20.14 -0.59
CA LEU A 96 -19.50 -21.41 0.10
C LEU A 96 -19.91 -22.45 -0.93
N ALA A 97 -19.15 -23.53 -1.08
CA ALA A 97 -19.45 -24.63 -1.99
C ALA A 97 -19.49 -25.99 -1.27
N ALA A 98 -20.31 -26.90 -1.75
CA ALA A 98 -20.23 -28.33 -1.44
C ALA A 98 -19.46 -29.04 -2.56
N ASP A 99 -18.53 -29.91 -2.19
CA ASP A 99 -17.77 -30.77 -3.09
C ASP A 99 -18.09 -32.23 -2.74
N SER A 100 -18.86 -32.89 -3.59
CA SER A 100 -19.30 -34.26 -3.36
C SER A 100 -18.22 -35.30 -3.66
N THR A 101 -17.22 -34.92 -4.47
CA THR A 101 -16.10 -35.79 -4.85
C THR A 101 -15.13 -35.96 -3.69
N ASN A 102 -14.79 -34.86 -3.03
CA ASN A 102 -13.85 -34.84 -1.92
C ASN A 102 -14.55 -34.85 -0.54
N LYS A 103 -15.89 -34.81 -0.50
CA LYS A 103 -16.71 -34.69 0.70
C LYS A 103 -16.34 -33.45 1.54
N LEU A 104 -16.37 -32.28 0.91
CA LEU A 104 -15.97 -31.02 1.53
C LEU A 104 -17.11 -30.00 1.50
N ILE A 105 -17.18 -29.17 2.54
CA ILE A 105 -17.87 -27.88 2.52
C ILE A 105 -16.76 -26.83 2.57
N VAL A 106 -16.59 -26.05 1.49
CA VAL A 106 -15.48 -25.10 1.34
C VAL A 106 -16.01 -23.68 1.36
N LEU A 107 -15.60 -22.90 2.35
CA LEU A 107 -15.79 -21.44 2.37
C LEU A 107 -14.51 -20.77 1.88
N SER A 108 -14.57 -20.16 0.70
CA SER A 108 -13.44 -19.49 0.07
C SER A 108 -13.65 -17.98 0.06
N PHE A 109 -12.66 -17.24 0.59
CA PHE A 109 -12.63 -15.79 0.56
C PHE A 109 -11.66 -15.29 -0.50
N ARG A 110 -12.14 -14.35 -1.32
CA ARG A 110 -11.32 -13.61 -2.26
C ARG A 110 -10.46 -12.61 -1.49
N GLY A 111 -9.21 -12.46 -1.92
CA GLY A 111 -8.38 -11.34 -1.47
C GLY A 111 -8.69 -10.05 -2.21
N SER A 112 -7.90 -9.02 -1.91
CA SER A 112 -7.92 -7.79 -2.69
C SER A 112 -7.49 -8.11 -4.11
N ARG A 113 -8.25 -7.58 -5.07
CA ARG A 113 -7.87 -7.66 -6.47
C ARG A 113 -6.51 -6.98 -6.69
N THR A 114 -6.24 -5.85 -6.01
CA THR A 114 -4.88 -5.30 -5.87
C THR A 114 -4.17 -5.64 -4.56
N PRO A 115 -3.37 -6.71 -4.48
CA PRO A 115 -2.52 -6.92 -3.31
C PRO A 115 -1.51 -5.78 -3.11
N ALA A 116 -0.87 -5.29 -4.17
CA ALA A 116 0.16 -4.23 -4.07
C ALA A 116 -0.39 -2.90 -3.52
N ASN A 117 -1.52 -2.42 -4.04
CA ASN A 117 -2.17 -1.22 -3.53
C ASN A 117 -2.75 -1.45 -2.12
N TRP A 118 -3.29 -2.63 -1.84
CA TRP A 118 -3.77 -2.95 -0.49
C TRP A 118 -2.62 -2.98 0.53
N ILE A 119 -1.46 -3.54 0.18
CA ILE A 119 -0.24 -3.53 1.00
C ILE A 119 0.13 -2.08 1.37
N ALA A 120 0.10 -1.17 0.39
CA ALA A 120 0.45 0.23 0.61
C ALA A 120 -0.56 0.98 1.51
N ASN A 121 -1.81 0.54 1.55
CA ASN A 121 -2.90 1.18 2.30
C ASN A 121 -3.27 0.42 3.59
N LEU A 122 -2.51 -0.61 3.96
CA LEU A 122 -2.87 -1.49 5.06
C LEU A 122 -2.77 -0.75 6.40
N ASP A 123 -3.89 -0.69 7.11
CA ASP A 123 -3.99 -0.05 8.43
C ASP A 123 -3.74 -1.07 9.55
N PHE A 124 -2.82 -0.80 10.46
CA PHE A 124 -2.35 -1.76 11.46
C PHE A 124 -3.06 -1.66 12.82
N ILE A 125 -4.25 -1.09 12.84
CA ILE A 125 -5.04 -0.89 14.05
C ILE A 125 -5.54 -2.24 14.59
N PHE A 126 -5.22 -2.50 15.85
CA PHE A 126 -5.85 -3.56 16.63
C PHE A 126 -7.25 -3.12 17.09
N ASP A 127 -8.20 -4.04 16.97
CA ASP A 127 -9.41 -4.05 17.80
C ASP A 127 -9.23 -5.16 18.87
N ASP A 128 -9.85 -4.98 20.04
CA ASP A 128 -9.85 -6.00 21.10
C ASP A 128 -10.76 -7.17 20.68
N ALA A 129 -10.33 -8.40 21.01
CA ALA A 129 -11.03 -9.65 20.72
C ALA A 129 -11.01 -10.58 21.94
N ASP A 130 -11.28 -10.02 23.11
CA ASP A 130 -11.34 -10.75 24.39
C ASP A 130 -12.39 -11.87 24.37
N GLU A 131 -13.38 -11.80 23.46
CA GLU A 131 -14.35 -12.85 23.20
C GLU A 131 -13.74 -14.14 22.64
N LEU A 132 -12.56 -14.06 22.02
CA LEU A 132 -11.82 -15.24 21.55
C LEU A 132 -10.95 -15.82 22.67
N CYS A 133 -10.15 -14.96 23.28
CA CYS A 133 -9.18 -15.33 24.31
C CYS A 133 -8.74 -14.09 25.10
N ALA A 134 -8.25 -14.29 26.33
CA ALA A 134 -7.79 -13.18 27.17
C ALA A 134 -6.64 -12.42 26.50
N ASP A 135 -6.73 -11.08 26.52
CA ASP A 135 -5.75 -10.15 25.95
C ASP A 135 -5.55 -10.31 24.43
N CYS A 136 -6.46 -10.98 23.73
CA CYS A 136 -6.37 -11.18 22.30
C CYS A 136 -6.76 -9.92 21.55
N LYS A 137 -5.91 -9.57 20.57
CA LYS A 137 -6.11 -8.41 19.70
C LYS A 137 -6.04 -8.83 18.26
N VAL A 138 -7.01 -8.37 17.49
CA VAL A 138 -7.19 -8.72 16.07
C VAL A 138 -6.98 -7.50 15.21
N HIS A 139 -6.58 -7.70 13.96
CA HIS A 139 -6.60 -6.63 12.99
C HIS A 139 -8.04 -6.13 12.78
N GLY A 140 -8.33 -4.88 13.15
CA GLY A 140 -9.69 -4.36 13.18
C GLY A 140 -10.40 -4.40 11.82
N GLY A 141 -9.67 -4.07 10.74
CA GLY A 141 -10.20 -4.18 9.37
C GLY A 141 -10.65 -5.60 8.99
N PHE A 142 -9.84 -6.62 9.26
CA PHE A 142 -10.18 -8.02 8.92
C PHE A 142 -11.30 -8.54 9.80
N TRP A 143 -11.32 -8.13 11.07
CA TRP A 143 -12.36 -8.51 12.02
C TRP A 143 -13.73 -7.96 11.62
N LYS A 144 -13.79 -6.69 11.22
CA LYS A 144 -15.01 -6.06 10.70
C LYS A 144 -15.45 -6.67 9.37
N ALA A 145 -14.50 -7.01 8.49
CA ALA A 145 -14.80 -7.67 7.22
C ALA A 145 -15.47 -9.04 7.46
N TRP A 146 -14.92 -9.86 8.34
CA TRP A 146 -15.55 -11.13 8.73
C TRP A 146 -16.96 -10.91 9.30
N HIS A 147 -17.12 -9.99 10.25
CA HIS A 147 -18.41 -9.69 10.88
C HIS A 147 -19.48 -9.13 9.94
N THR A 148 -19.09 -8.57 8.80
CA THR A 148 -20.05 -8.09 7.78
C THR A 148 -20.86 -9.25 7.19
N VAL A 149 -20.31 -10.47 7.17
CA VAL A 149 -20.91 -11.64 6.51
C VAL A 149 -21.11 -12.84 7.45
N SER A 150 -20.55 -12.81 8.65
CA SER A 150 -20.48 -13.97 9.56
C SER A 150 -21.86 -14.55 9.89
N ASP A 151 -22.85 -13.72 10.23
CA ASP A 151 -24.20 -14.18 10.57
C ASP A 151 -24.87 -14.94 9.42
N ALA A 152 -24.81 -14.37 8.21
CA ALA A 152 -25.40 -14.98 7.02
C ALA A 152 -24.65 -16.27 6.62
N LEU A 153 -23.32 -16.27 6.71
CA LEU A 153 -22.50 -17.44 6.41
C LEU A 153 -22.70 -18.55 7.43
N LYS A 154 -22.80 -18.23 8.72
CA LYS A 154 -23.03 -19.20 9.79
C LYS A 154 -24.33 -19.98 9.57
N ALA A 155 -25.41 -19.29 9.18
CA ALA A 155 -26.68 -19.94 8.85
C ALA A 155 -26.54 -20.91 7.66
N GLU A 156 -25.90 -20.48 6.57
CA GLU A 156 -25.71 -21.32 5.38
C GLU A 156 -24.75 -22.49 5.62
N ILE A 157 -23.68 -22.29 6.40
CA ILE A 157 -22.76 -23.36 6.81
C ILE A 157 -23.50 -24.39 7.65
N GLN A 158 -24.32 -23.96 8.62
CA GLN A 158 -25.09 -24.88 9.45
C GLN A 158 -26.08 -25.71 8.61
N LYS A 159 -26.71 -25.09 7.62
CA LYS A 159 -27.58 -25.78 6.65
C LYS A 159 -26.79 -26.80 5.82
N ALA A 160 -25.64 -26.41 5.29
CA ALA A 160 -24.77 -27.29 4.50
C ALA A 160 -24.28 -28.50 5.33
N ARG A 161 -23.85 -28.28 6.57
CA ARG A 161 -23.42 -29.34 7.49
C ARG A 161 -24.55 -30.30 7.87
N THR A 162 -25.78 -29.79 7.98
CA THR A 162 -26.96 -30.63 8.22
C THR A 162 -27.29 -31.49 7.00
N ALA A 163 -27.14 -30.94 5.79
CA ALA A 163 -27.37 -31.68 4.54
C ALA A 163 -26.25 -32.70 4.25
N HIS A 164 -25.02 -32.41 4.68
CA HIS A 164 -23.83 -33.21 4.41
C HIS A 164 -23.04 -33.50 5.70
N PRO A 165 -23.56 -34.34 6.61
CA PRO A 165 -22.97 -34.56 7.93
C PRO A 165 -21.62 -35.29 7.88
N ASP A 166 -21.30 -35.99 6.77
CA ASP A 166 -20.02 -36.68 6.56
C ASP A 166 -18.98 -35.82 5.84
N TYR A 167 -19.28 -34.55 5.53
CA TYR A 167 -18.37 -33.66 4.82
C TYR A 167 -17.50 -32.85 5.79
N LYS A 168 -16.25 -32.61 5.40
CA LYS A 168 -15.32 -31.79 6.17
C LYS A 168 -15.51 -30.31 5.87
N LEU A 169 -15.59 -29.47 6.90
CA LEU A 169 -15.66 -28.02 6.75
C LEU A 169 -14.24 -27.44 6.60
N VAL A 170 -14.01 -26.69 5.52
CA VAL A 170 -12.72 -26.09 5.19
C VAL A 170 -12.91 -24.61 4.90
N PHE A 171 -12.12 -23.76 5.54
CA PHE A 171 -12.04 -22.34 5.24
C PHE A 171 -10.72 -22.07 4.50
N THR A 172 -10.80 -21.31 3.41
CA THR A 172 -9.63 -21.00 2.60
C THR A 172 -9.67 -19.59 2.02
N GLY A 173 -8.51 -19.11 1.61
CA GLY A 173 -8.38 -17.81 0.96
C GLY A 173 -6.93 -17.50 0.63
N HIS A 174 -6.77 -16.51 -0.25
CA HIS A 174 -5.48 -15.95 -0.64
C HIS A 174 -5.39 -14.48 -0.25
N SER A 175 -4.21 -13.99 0.14
CA SER A 175 -3.96 -12.59 0.49
C SER A 175 -4.87 -12.12 1.65
N LEU A 176 -5.53 -10.97 1.52
CA LEU A 176 -6.58 -10.50 2.44
C LEU A 176 -7.63 -11.57 2.77
N GLY A 177 -8.07 -12.36 1.78
CA GLY A 177 -9.08 -13.40 1.98
C GLY A 177 -8.59 -14.51 2.93
N ALA A 178 -7.28 -14.78 2.92
CA ALA A 178 -6.64 -15.75 3.81
C ALA A 178 -6.70 -15.30 5.27
N ALA A 179 -6.56 -13.99 5.53
CA ALA A 179 -6.70 -13.42 6.86
C ALA A 179 -8.14 -13.51 7.39
N ILE A 180 -9.11 -13.16 6.54
CA ILE A 180 -10.54 -13.26 6.89
C ILE A 180 -10.94 -14.71 7.17
N ALA A 181 -10.51 -15.66 6.32
CA ALA A 181 -10.72 -17.09 6.53
C ALA A 181 -10.13 -17.58 7.86
N THR A 182 -8.94 -17.10 8.22
CA THR A 182 -8.27 -17.47 9.48
C THR A 182 -9.04 -16.96 10.70
N LEU A 183 -9.46 -15.69 10.68
CA LEU A 183 -10.21 -15.10 11.79
C LEU A 183 -11.61 -15.70 11.94
N GLY A 184 -12.33 -15.91 10.84
CA GLY A 184 -13.66 -16.52 10.89
C GLY A 184 -13.63 -17.96 11.37
N ALA A 185 -12.61 -18.73 10.98
CA ALA A 185 -12.42 -20.07 11.53
C ALA A 185 -12.08 -20.05 13.02
N ALA A 186 -11.25 -19.10 13.47
CA ALA A 186 -10.91 -18.94 14.88
C ALA A 186 -12.19 -18.66 15.70
N GLU A 187 -13.01 -17.70 15.27
CA GLU A 187 -14.28 -17.39 15.94
C GLU A 187 -15.21 -18.61 16.01
N LEU A 188 -15.47 -19.28 14.90
CA LEU A 188 -16.42 -20.41 14.87
C LEU A 188 -15.90 -21.66 15.59
N ARG A 189 -14.59 -21.88 15.63
CA ARG A 189 -13.99 -22.92 16.49
C ARG A 189 -14.19 -22.57 17.98
N THR A 190 -14.14 -21.30 18.33
CA THR A 190 -14.32 -20.84 19.71
C THR A 190 -15.77 -20.83 20.15
N THR A 191 -16.66 -20.21 19.39
CA THR A 191 -18.07 -19.97 19.75
C THR A 191 -18.93 -21.20 19.48
N GLU A 192 -18.78 -21.82 18.31
CA GLU A 192 -19.63 -22.94 17.86
C GLU A 192 -19.00 -24.32 18.06
N LYS A 193 -17.72 -24.38 18.40
CA LYS A 193 -16.95 -25.64 18.53
C LYS A 193 -16.94 -26.48 17.24
N TRP A 194 -17.01 -25.83 16.09
CA TRP A 194 -16.99 -26.52 14.81
C TRP A 194 -15.58 -26.99 14.45
N ALA A 195 -15.47 -28.22 13.94
CA ALA A 195 -14.23 -28.74 13.36
C ALA A 195 -14.04 -28.15 11.95
N ILE A 196 -13.18 -27.14 11.86
CA ILE A 196 -12.85 -26.42 10.64
C ILE A 196 -11.38 -26.66 10.34
N ASP A 197 -10.98 -26.95 9.11
CA ASP A 197 -9.59 -26.85 8.65
C ASP A 197 -9.37 -25.48 7.98
N VAL A 198 -8.20 -24.88 8.16
CA VAL A 198 -7.86 -23.59 7.51
C VAL A 198 -6.69 -23.78 6.56
N TYR A 199 -6.87 -23.40 5.30
CA TYR A 199 -5.81 -23.34 4.28
C TYR A 199 -5.65 -21.89 3.83
N SER A 200 -4.56 -21.24 4.23
CA SER A 200 -4.33 -19.82 3.99
C SER A 200 -3.07 -19.62 3.14
N TYR A 201 -3.18 -18.82 2.07
CA TYR A 201 -2.10 -18.61 1.10
C TYR A 201 -1.68 -17.15 1.06
N GLY A 202 -0.40 -16.86 1.29
CA GLY A 202 0.08 -15.47 1.28
C GLY A 202 -0.64 -14.59 2.32
N SER A 203 -1.08 -15.17 3.45
CA SER A 203 -1.87 -14.46 4.44
C SER A 203 -1.04 -13.38 5.16
N PRO A 204 -1.56 -12.16 5.35
CA PRO A 204 -0.99 -11.21 6.29
C PRO A 204 -1.18 -11.72 7.74
N ARG A 205 -0.47 -11.11 8.70
CA ARG A 205 -0.67 -11.37 10.14
C ARG A 205 -2.03 -10.86 10.57
N VAL A 206 -2.72 -11.59 11.43
CA VAL A 206 -4.13 -11.33 11.77
C VAL A 206 -4.35 -10.77 13.17
N GLY A 207 -3.35 -10.82 14.05
CA GLY A 207 -3.46 -10.29 15.40
C GLY A 207 -2.16 -10.41 16.19
N ASN A 208 -2.25 -10.19 17.51
CA ASN A 208 -1.13 -10.21 18.43
C ASN A 208 -0.59 -11.63 18.73
N LEU A 209 0.40 -11.72 19.62
CA LEU A 209 1.00 -12.98 20.04
C LEU A 209 -0.03 -13.92 20.66
N GLU A 210 -0.83 -13.40 21.57
CA GLU A 210 -1.87 -14.12 22.31
C GLU A 210 -2.87 -14.75 21.34
N LEU A 211 -3.35 -13.98 20.36
CA LEU A 211 -4.22 -14.52 19.31
C LEU A 211 -3.50 -15.57 18.45
N ALA A 212 -2.23 -15.35 18.07
CA ALA A 212 -1.49 -16.30 17.25
C ALA A 212 -1.24 -17.64 17.96
N GLU A 213 -0.94 -17.62 19.25
CA GLU A 213 -0.86 -18.80 20.10
C GLU A 213 -2.21 -19.50 20.24
N TYR A 214 -3.27 -18.72 20.45
CA TYR A 214 -4.61 -19.24 20.55
C TYR A 214 -5.07 -19.95 19.26
N ILE A 215 -4.90 -19.30 18.10
CA ILE A 215 -5.20 -19.90 16.79
C ILE A 215 -4.40 -21.20 16.58
N THR A 216 -3.12 -21.21 16.97
CA THR A 216 -2.26 -22.39 16.90
C THR A 216 -2.79 -23.55 17.77
N SER A 217 -3.42 -23.24 18.91
CA SER A 217 -3.99 -24.23 19.82
C SER A 217 -5.39 -24.75 19.42
N LEU A 218 -6.14 -23.98 18.62
CA LEU A 218 -7.54 -24.26 18.30
C LEU A 218 -7.74 -25.39 17.28
N GLY A 219 -6.76 -25.67 16.43
CA GLY A 219 -6.89 -26.69 15.39
C GLY A 219 -5.92 -26.51 14.23
N ALA A 220 -6.00 -27.43 13.26
CA ALA A 220 -5.06 -27.46 12.13
C ALA A 220 -5.17 -26.18 11.27
N ILE A 221 -4.03 -25.53 11.07
CA ILE A 221 -3.86 -24.42 10.13
C ILE A 221 -2.73 -24.76 9.18
N TYR A 222 -3.01 -24.65 7.88
CA TYR A 222 -2.07 -24.88 6.79
C TYR A 222 -1.75 -23.53 6.15
N ARG A 223 -0.91 -22.75 6.85
CA ARG A 223 -0.50 -21.42 6.41
C ARG A 223 0.66 -21.52 5.41
N ALA A 224 0.36 -21.40 4.14
CA ALA A 224 1.35 -21.43 3.06
C ALA A 224 1.90 -20.04 2.75
N THR A 225 3.21 -19.94 2.63
CA THR A 225 3.95 -18.74 2.21
C THR A 225 4.86 -19.09 1.04
N HIS A 226 5.28 -18.10 0.25
CA HIS A 226 6.09 -18.32 -0.94
C HIS A 226 7.32 -17.42 -0.92
N THR A 227 8.50 -18.01 -1.08
CA THR A 227 9.80 -17.33 -1.17
C THR A 227 9.89 -16.11 -0.25
N ASN A 228 10.07 -14.93 -0.82
CA ASN A 228 10.17 -13.64 -0.15
C ASN A 228 8.92 -12.76 -0.32
N ASP A 229 7.73 -13.36 -0.49
CA ASP A 229 6.43 -12.66 -0.50
C ASP A 229 6.33 -11.65 0.65
N ILE A 230 5.95 -10.42 0.31
CA ILE A 230 5.81 -9.29 1.23
C ILE A 230 4.56 -9.39 2.13
N VAL A 231 3.46 -9.98 1.66
CA VAL A 231 2.18 -9.93 2.38
C VAL A 231 2.23 -10.63 3.73
N PRO A 232 2.81 -11.85 3.86
CA PRO A 232 2.96 -12.49 5.16
C PRO A 232 3.88 -11.75 6.13
N ARG A 233 4.61 -10.74 5.66
CA ARG A 233 5.47 -9.89 6.49
C ARG A 233 4.72 -8.67 7.03
N LEU A 234 3.46 -8.50 6.70
CA LEU A 234 2.61 -7.40 7.12
C LEU A 234 1.35 -7.91 7.85
N PRO A 235 0.79 -7.16 8.81
CA PRO A 235 1.44 -6.07 9.55
C PRO A 235 2.75 -6.52 10.21
N PRO A 236 3.77 -5.64 10.36
CA PRO A 236 5.08 -6.07 10.88
C PRO A 236 5.03 -6.62 12.30
N GLU A 237 5.96 -7.52 12.63
CA GLU A 237 6.07 -8.07 13.99
C GLU A 237 6.39 -7.02 15.06
N ALA A 238 7.05 -5.92 14.69
CA ALA A 238 7.44 -4.92 15.67
C ALA A 238 6.23 -4.13 16.25
N VAL A 239 5.03 -4.15 15.64
CA VAL A 239 3.75 -3.70 16.26
C VAL A 239 2.99 -4.81 16.92
N GLY A 240 3.67 -5.86 17.37
CA GLY A 240 3.07 -6.90 18.18
C GLY A 240 2.30 -7.96 17.39
N TYR A 241 2.15 -7.83 16.07
CA TYR A 241 1.49 -8.86 15.27
C TYR A 241 2.33 -10.12 15.19
N ARG A 242 1.70 -11.29 15.24
CA ARG A 242 2.37 -12.58 15.12
C ARG A 242 1.61 -13.49 14.19
N HIS A 243 2.35 -14.40 13.55
CA HIS A 243 1.75 -15.47 12.76
C HIS A 243 1.51 -16.71 13.63
N PRO A 244 0.38 -17.41 13.47
CA PRO A 244 0.20 -18.74 14.03
C PRO A 244 1.14 -19.75 13.36
N SER A 245 1.32 -20.89 14.02
CA SER A 245 2.17 -22.02 13.60
C SER A 245 1.31 -23.23 13.18
N PRO A 246 1.77 -24.10 12.26
CA PRO A 246 3.03 -24.01 11.49
C PRO A 246 2.92 -23.19 10.20
N GLU A 247 4.07 -22.86 9.61
CA GLU A 247 4.22 -22.34 8.25
C GLU A 247 4.57 -23.47 7.28
N TYR A 248 3.98 -23.45 6.09
CA TYR A 248 4.36 -24.28 4.94
C TYR A 248 5.03 -23.37 3.92
N TRP A 249 6.35 -23.20 4.05
CA TRP A 249 7.11 -22.24 3.25
C TRP A 249 7.59 -22.86 1.95
N ILE A 250 7.07 -22.36 0.83
CA ILE A 250 7.38 -22.80 -0.52
C ILE A 250 8.63 -22.06 -1.01
N THR A 251 9.67 -22.81 -1.36
CA THR A 251 11.00 -22.29 -1.73
C THR A 251 11.29 -22.31 -3.23
N SER A 252 10.41 -22.92 -4.04
CA SER A 252 10.50 -22.88 -5.50
C SER A 252 10.38 -21.43 -6.01
N ALA A 253 11.07 -21.09 -7.11
CA ALA A 253 11.01 -19.76 -7.69
C ALA A 253 9.64 -19.43 -8.31
N ASN A 254 9.38 -18.14 -8.54
CA ASN A 254 8.17 -17.65 -9.20
C ASN A 254 7.90 -18.38 -10.53
N GLY A 255 6.69 -18.91 -10.70
CA GLY A 255 6.27 -19.64 -11.90
C GLY A 255 6.80 -21.08 -12.01
N VAL A 256 7.46 -21.60 -10.98
CA VAL A 256 7.89 -23.00 -10.89
C VAL A 256 6.91 -23.78 -10.02
N GLU A 257 6.44 -24.92 -10.52
CA GLU A 257 5.53 -25.79 -9.77
C GLU A 257 6.28 -26.44 -8.59
N PRO A 258 5.79 -26.29 -7.35
CA PRO A 258 6.48 -26.81 -6.17
C PRO A 258 6.35 -28.33 -6.06
N THR A 259 7.44 -28.98 -5.68
CA THR A 259 7.49 -30.40 -5.32
C THR A 259 7.50 -30.58 -3.80
N THR A 260 7.42 -31.83 -3.33
CA THR A 260 7.42 -32.13 -1.88
C THR A 260 8.68 -31.65 -1.16
N THR A 261 9.81 -31.57 -1.87
CA THR A 261 11.09 -31.10 -1.32
C THR A 261 11.19 -29.57 -1.26
N ASP A 262 10.30 -28.86 -1.98
CA ASP A 262 10.31 -27.40 -2.06
C ASP A 262 9.46 -26.76 -0.96
N VAL A 263 8.68 -27.53 -0.21
CA VAL A 263 7.86 -27.05 0.90
C VAL A 263 8.51 -27.40 2.23
N LYS A 264 8.95 -26.38 2.96
CA LYS A 264 9.58 -26.51 4.28
C LYS A 264 8.57 -26.19 5.38
N VAL A 265 8.35 -27.14 6.29
CA VAL A 265 7.49 -26.91 7.46
C VAL A 265 8.28 -26.18 8.54
N ILE A 266 7.84 -24.98 8.90
CA ILE A 266 8.44 -24.16 9.96
C ILE A 266 7.49 -24.12 11.16
N GLU A 267 7.96 -24.64 12.29
CA GLU A 267 7.23 -24.58 13.55
C GLU A 267 7.66 -23.36 14.39
N GLY A 268 6.75 -22.92 15.26
CA GLY A 268 6.95 -21.82 16.20
C GLY A 268 6.14 -20.60 15.82
N VAL A 269 5.33 -20.12 16.76
CA VAL A 269 4.56 -18.87 16.61
C VAL A 269 5.52 -17.71 16.35
N GLY A 270 5.26 -16.94 15.30
CA GLY A 270 6.13 -15.83 14.89
C GLY A 270 7.56 -16.22 14.46
N SER A 271 7.80 -17.48 14.05
CA SER A 271 9.11 -17.92 13.60
C SER A 271 9.60 -17.15 12.36
N ARG A 272 10.87 -16.74 12.38
CA ARG A 272 11.56 -16.09 11.24
C ARG A 272 12.41 -17.06 10.41
N LYS A 273 12.23 -18.37 10.56
CA LYS A 273 13.00 -19.37 9.79
C LYS A 273 12.44 -19.62 8.37
N GLY A 274 11.26 -19.09 8.06
CA GLY A 274 10.61 -19.16 6.75
C GLY A 274 10.56 -17.81 6.05
N ASN A 275 9.43 -17.50 5.42
CA ASN A 275 9.24 -16.28 4.60
C ASN A 275 9.65 -14.98 5.32
N ALA A 276 9.35 -14.87 6.62
CA ALA A 276 9.66 -13.67 7.41
C ALA A 276 11.17 -13.42 7.62
N GLY A 277 12.02 -14.43 7.40
CA GLY A 277 13.48 -14.33 7.52
C GLY A 277 14.21 -14.02 6.21
N GLU A 278 13.53 -14.09 5.07
CA GLU A 278 14.15 -13.92 3.76
C GLU A 278 14.52 -12.46 3.47
N ALA A 279 15.70 -12.24 2.88
CA ALA A 279 16.19 -10.91 2.51
C ALA A 279 15.36 -10.31 1.36
N SER A 280 15.05 -9.01 1.47
CA SER A 280 14.30 -8.20 0.48
C SER A 280 12.90 -8.73 0.13
N PRO A 281 11.81 -8.05 0.51
CA PRO A 281 10.46 -8.48 0.15
C PRO A 281 10.17 -8.33 -1.36
N ASP A 282 9.43 -9.26 -1.95
CA ASP A 282 9.00 -9.24 -3.36
C ASP A 282 7.46 -9.34 -3.45
N ALA A 283 6.83 -8.32 -4.02
CA ALA A 283 5.39 -8.31 -4.28
C ALA A 283 4.99 -9.27 -5.41
N SER A 284 5.90 -9.61 -6.34
CA SER A 284 5.62 -10.51 -7.45
C SER A 284 5.54 -11.98 -7.01
N ALA A 285 6.25 -12.33 -5.94
CA ALA A 285 6.16 -13.64 -5.29
C ALA A 285 4.77 -13.92 -4.71
N HIS A 286 4.00 -12.87 -4.37
CA HIS A 286 2.67 -12.99 -3.80
C HIS A 286 1.65 -13.60 -4.78
N SER A 287 1.74 -13.28 -6.07
CA SER A 287 0.79 -13.78 -7.09
C SER A 287 1.13 -15.18 -7.61
N CYS A 288 2.25 -15.77 -7.18
CA CYS A 288 2.77 -17.03 -7.70
C CYS A 288 2.39 -18.20 -6.79
N GLY A 289 1.18 -18.74 -7.00
CA GLY A 289 0.78 -20.05 -6.47
C GLY A 289 1.04 -21.20 -7.46
N PRO A 290 0.85 -22.47 -7.04
CA PRO A 290 1.10 -23.68 -7.83
C PRO A 290 0.44 -23.72 -9.23
N ASN A 291 -0.56 -22.86 -9.50
CA ASN A 291 -1.30 -22.80 -10.75
C ASN A 291 -1.42 -21.37 -11.34
N SER A 292 -0.45 -20.49 -11.10
CA SER A 292 -0.42 -19.18 -11.78
C SER A 292 -0.34 -19.36 -13.31
N PRO A 293 -1.13 -18.62 -14.13
CA PRO A 293 -1.11 -18.77 -15.57
C PRO A 293 0.31 -18.57 -16.11
N ARG A 294 0.82 -19.56 -16.86
CA ARG A 294 2.14 -19.49 -17.53
C ARG A 294 2.28 -18.15 -18.26
N ARG A 295 3.07 -17.23 -17.71
CA ARG A 295 3.59 -16.09 -18.46
C ARG A 295 4.53 -16.66 -19.51
N ARG A 296 3.99 -17.00 -20.68
CA ARG A 296 4.77 -17.43 -21.84
C ARG A 296 5.70 -16.25 -22.16
N ASN A 297 6.98 -16.40 -21.84
CA ASN A 297 8.02 -15.38 -22.03
C ASN A 297 8.02 -14.82 -23.47
N ARG A 298 7.23 -13.77 -23.71
CA ARG A 298 7.22 -12.98 -24.95
C ARG A 298 8.47 -12.10 -25.06
N GLU A 299 9.21 -11.91 -23.97
CA GLU A 299 10.46 -11.13 -23.93
C GLU A 299 11.54 -11.69 -24.85
N LYS A 300 11.66 -13.02 -24.97
CA LYS A 300 12.64 -13.63 -25.89
C LYS A 300 12.31 -13.40 -27.36
N ALA A 301 11.03 -13.29 -27.72
CA ALA A 301 10.62 -12.99 -29.10
C ALA A 301 10.83 -11.51 -29.44
N ILE A 302 10.54 -10.60 -28.49
CA ILE A 302 10.73 -9.15 -28.66
C ILE A 302 12.22 -8.80 -28.77
N LEU A 303 13.08 -9.35 -27.91
CA LEU A 303 14.54 -9.16 -27.99
C LEU A 303 15.11 -9.69 -29.31
N SER A 304 14.64 -10.84 -29.79
CA SER A 304 15.05 -11.39 -31.09
C SER A 304 14.61 -10.48 -32.25
N THR A 305 13.44 -9.85 -32.14
CA THR A 305 12.91 -8.97 -33.19
C THR A 305 13.64 -7.62 -33.20
N ILE A 306 13.97 -7.08 -32.02
CA ILE A 306 14.78 -5.86 -31.87
C ILE A 306 16.20 -6.06 -32.41
N LEU A 307 16.83 -7.21 -32.14
CA LEU A 307 18.15 -7.56 -32.69
C LEU A 307 18.14 -7.65 -34.22
N ILE A 308 17.08 -8.20 -34.81
CA ILE A 308 16.92 -8.28 -36.26
C ILE A 308 16.71 -6.88 -36.86
N ILE A 309 15.91 -6.03 -36.23
CA ILE A 309 15.68 -4.64 -36.68
C ILE A 309 16.97 -3.83 -36.59
N TYR A 310 17.76 -3.97 -35.51
CA TYR A 310 19.06 -3.31 -35.37
C TYR A 310 20.08 -3.80 -36.39
N ALA A 311 20.10 -5.10 -36.68
CA ALA A 311 20.98 -5.66 -37.71
C ALA A 311 20.62 -5.14 -39.11
N ILE A 312 19.33 -5.01 -39.43
CA ILE A 312 18.85 -4.43 -40.69
C ILE A 312 19.18 -2.92 -40.75
N TYR A 313 19.02 -2.18 -39.65
CA TYR A 313 19.36 -0.75 -39.61
C TYR A 313 20.85 -0.51 -39.90
N PHE A 314 21.75 -1.29 -39.31
CA PHE A 314 23.19 -1.19 -39.58
C PHE A 314 23.59 -1.64 -40.99
N LEU A 315 22.86 -2.58 -41.59
CA LEU A 315 23.09 -3.00 -42.97
C LEU A 315 22.70 -1.92 -44.01
N PHE A 316 21.74 -1.04 -43.70
CA PHE A 316 21.22 -0.05 -44.65
C PHE A 316 21.63 1.40 -44.38
N PHE A 317 21.94 1.79 -43.14
CA PHE A 317 22.08 3.20 -42.78
C PHE A 317 23.43 3.60 -42.16
N ALA A 318 24.40 2.68 -42.06
CA ALA A 318 25.72 2.97 -41.47
C ALA A 318 26.71 3.68 -42.42
N ASN A 319 26.26 4.25 -43.55
CA ASN A 319 27.13 4.92 -44.51
C ASN A 319 26.62 6.30 -44.93
N SER A 320 26.76 7.26 -44.02
CA SER A 320 26.84 8.67 -44.39
C SER A 320 27.64 9.43 -43.34
N GLY A 321 28.91 9.68 -43.65
CA GLY A 321 29.84 10.45 -42.84
C GLY A 321 29.52 11.94 -42.76
N PRO A 322 30.23 12.70 -41.90
CA PRO A 322 29.81 14.04 -41.49
C PRO A 322 30.30 15.11 -42.46
N ARG A 323 29.49 16.14 -42.70
CA ARG A 323 29.91 17.39 -43.38
C ARG A 323 29.43 18.64 -42.66
N GLN A 324 30.45 19.31 -42.13
CA GLN A 324 30.77 20.74 -42.01
C GLN A 324 29.74 21.84 -42.39
N SER A 325 29.85 22.88 -41.55
CA SER A 325 29.39 24.28 -41.59
C SER A 325 29.63 25.09 -42.88
N ALA A 326 28.72 26.05 -43.16
CA ALA A 326 28.95 27.41 -43.68
C ALA A 326 27.57 28.13 -43.78
N GLU A 327 27.33 29.25 -43.10
CA GLU A 327 27.43 30.65 -43.61
C GLU A 327 26.76 30.86 -44.98
N SER A 328 25.61 31.56 -45.06
CA SER A 328 25.38 33.02 -45.10
C SER A 328 25.03 33.47 -46.55
N LEU A 329 24.72 34.77 -46.74
CA LEU A 329 24.31 35.52 -47.96
C LEU A 329 22.81 35.93 -47.92
N HIS A 330 22.50 37.18 -47.53
CA HIS A 330 22.43 38.43 -48.31
C HIS A 330 20.94 38.76 -48.60
N ASP A 331 20.42 39.98 -48.44
CA ASP A 331 20.78 41.25 -49.10
C ASP A 331 20.06 42.42 -48.37
N GLU A 332 20.75 43.53 -48.03
CA GLU A 332 20.70 44.87 -48.66
C GLU A 332 19.54 45.78 -48.16
N VAL A 333 19.62 47.10 -47.89
CA VAL A 333 20.47 48.22 -48.36
C VAL A 333 20.30 49.44 -47.40
N SER A 334 21.43 50.13 -47.10
CA SER A 334 21.70 51.60 -46.96
C SER A 334 20.71 52.57 -46.25
N ARG A 335 21.07 53.71 -45.62
CA ARG A 335 22.27 54.56 -45.47
C ARG A 335 21.95 55.66 -44.43
N GLY A 336 22.96 56.16 -43.69
CA GLY A 336 22.99 57.54 -43.17
C GLY A 336 23.27 57.73 -41.68
N GLY A 337 24.52 58.09 -41.33
CA GLY A 337 24.83 58.91 -40.13
C GLY A 337 24.89 60.41 -40.50
N PRO A 338 25.40 61.35 -39.66
CA PRO A 338 26.08 61.13 -38.38
C PRO A 338 25.80 62.18 -37.24
N LEU A 339 26.37 61.90 -36.04
CA LEU A 339 26.91 62.81 -35.01
C LEU A 339 26.03 63.58 -34.00
N ARG A 340 26.40 63.35 -32.71
CA ARG A 340 26.44 64.24 -31.52
C ARG A 340 25.12 64.81 -30.96
N ASP A 341 24.82 64.49 -29.70
CA ASP A 341 25.09 65.44 -28.60
C ASP A 341 25.13 64.74 -27.23
N SER A 342 25.98 65.26 -26.36
CA SER A 342 26.25 64.79 -25.00
C SER A 342 25.36 65.56 -24.04
N ARG A 343 24.48 64.89 -23.28
CA ARG A 343 23.94 65.46 -22.03
C ARG A 343 23.83 64.42 -20.94
N SER A 344 24.68 64.62 -19.95
CA SER A 344 24.59 64.11 -18.59
C SER A 344 23.26 64.51 -17.96
N GLY A 345 22.47 63.53 -17.52
CA GLY A 345 21.36 63.70 -16.59
C GLY A 345 21.52 62.68 -15.48
N GLN A 346 21.86 63.15 -14.28
CA GLN A 346 21.81 62.37 -13.05
C GLN A 346 20.39 61.83 -12.85
N ALA A 347 20.21 60.52 -12.95
CA ALA A 347 18.99 59.86 -12.50
C ALA A 347 19.12 59.57 -11.00
N THR A 348 18.42 60.37 -10.20
CA THR A 348 18.07 60.06 -8.80
C THR A 348 17.46 58.66 -8.75
N PRO A 349 17.83 57.79 -7.79
CA PRO A 349 17.26 56.45 -7.73
C PRO A 349 15.77 56.57 -7.41
N SER A 350 14.93 56.24 -8.39
CA SER A 350 13.49 56.13 -8.20
C SER A 350 13.26 55.06 -7.14
N ARG A 351 12.82 55.52 -5.97
CA ARG A 351 12.42 54.72 -4.82
C ARG A 351 11.37 53.73 -5.30
N ARG A 352 11.74 52.45 -5.43
CA ARG A 352 10.78 51.37 -5.70
C ARG A 352 9.62 51.52 -4.70
N PRO A 353 8.36 51.44 -5.15
CA PRO A 353 7.25 51.41 -4.21
C PRO A 353 7.48 50.26 -3.23
N PRO A 354 7.10 50.39 -1.95
CA PRO A 354 7.21 49.29 -1.01
C PRO A 354 6.47 48.09 -1.60
N THR A 355 7.21 47.00 -1.86
CA THR A 355 6.63 45.74 -2.30
C THR A 355 5.58 45.35 -1.27
N GLN A 356 4.32 45.28 -1.68
CA GLN A 356 3.24 44.70 -0.88
C GLN A 356 3.77 43.36 -0.31
N PRO A 357 3.61 43.10 1.00
CA PRO A 357 4.07 41.86 1.58
C PRO A 357 3.41 40.68 0.87
N ILE A 358 4.23 39.73 0.42
CA ILE A 358 3.79 38.52 -0.27
C ILE A 358 2.84 37.77 0.67
N SER A 359 1.57 37.60 0.27
CA SER A 359 0.59 36.93 1.13
C SER A 359 0.74 35.40 1.03
N LYS A 360 0.62 34.73 2.18
CA LYS A 360 0.89 33.29 2.31
C LYS A 360 -0.17 32.65 3.18
N ASP A 361 -0.69 31.51 2.78
CA ASP A 361 -1.72 30.77 3.55
C ASP A 361 -1.44 29.27 3.56
N MET A 362 -1.73 28.64 4.70
CA MET A 362 -1.70 27.19 4.91
C MET A 362 -3.12 26.67 5.04
N VAL A 363 -3.54 25.86 4.08
CA VAL A 363 -4.88 25.26 4.03
C VAL A 363 -4.80 23.84 4.55
N VAL A 364 -5.60 23.56 5.57
CA VAL A 364 -5.49 22.31 6.34
C VAL A 364 -6.86 21.68 6.49
N ALA A 365 -6.99 20.44 6.02
CA ALA A 365 -8.12 19.58 6.34
C ALA A 365 -7.83 18.89 7.68
N SER A 366 -8.74 19.04 8.66
CA SER A 366 -8.53 18.61 10.04
C SER A 366 -9.79 17.96 10.61
N MET A 367 -9.60 17.09 11.62
CA MET A 367 -10.67 16.63 12.50
C MET A 367 -10.59 17.35 13.86
N LYS A 368 -11.66 17.30 14.67
CA LYS A 368 -11.70 17.87 16.03
C LYS A 368 -10.57 17.38 16.94
N LYS A 369 -10.17 16.13 16.75
CA LYS A 369 -9.14 15.45 17.56
C LYS A 369 -7.71 15.85 17.18
N ASP A 370 -7.51 16.48 16.01
CA ASP A 370 -6.18 16.77 15.51
C ASP A 370 -5.57 17.96 16.24
N ASN A 371 -4.25 17.92 16.42
CA ASN A 371 -3.51 19.03 17.01
C ASN A 371 -2.84 19.87 15.92
N VAL A 372 -3.40 21.06 15.66
CA VAL A 372 -2.89 22.02 14.69
C VAL A 372 -2.14 23.21 15.34
N SER A 373 -1.92 23.21 16.65
CA SER A 373 -1.31 24.35 17.36
C SER A 373 0.12 24.66 16.87
N TRP A 374 0.84 23.63 16.44
CA TRP A 374 2.20 23.73 15.89
C TRP A 374 2.29 24.68 14.69
N LEU A 375 1.23 24.78 13.87
CA LEU A 375 1.21 25.71 12.73
C LEU A 375 1.35 27.17 13.18
N PHE A 376 0.73 27.50 14.32
CA PHE A 376 0.77 28.85 14.88
C PHE A 376 2.10 29.14 15.57
N GLU A 377 2.72 28.13 16.17
CA GLU A 377 4.01 28.21 16.84
C GLU A 377 5.17 28.38 15.84
N TYR A 378 5.27 27.49 14.84
CA TYR A 378 6.43 27.42 13.94
C TYR A 378 6.30 28.27 12.68
N PHE A 379 5.08 28.65 12.28
CA PHE A 379 4.83 29.41 11.05
C PHE A 379 4.01 30.68 11.30
N PRO A 380 4.39 31.57 12.24
CA PRO A 380 3.58 32.74 12.61
C PRO A 380 3.28 33.66 11.43
N ASP A 381 4.20 33.75 10.45
CA ASP A 381 4.09 34.61 9.27
C ASP A 381 3.14 34.09 8.18
N TRP A 382 2.61 32.88 8.33
CA TRP A 382 1.61 32.31 7.42
C TRP A 382 0.22 32.53 8.00
N HIS A 383 -0.75 32.88 7.16
CA HIS A 383 -2.16 32.71 7.52
C HIS A 383 -2.50 31.22 7.59
N LYS A 384 -3.54 30.84 8.35
CA LYS A 384 -3.98 29.45 8.50
C LYS A 384 -5.46 29.35 8.25
N SER A 385 -5.82 28.58 7.23
CA SER A 385 -7.18 28.23 6.87
C SER A 385 -7.43 26.77 7.26
N VAL A 386 -7.77 26.54 8.54
CA VAL A 386 -8.00 25.20 9.10
C VAL A 386 -9.48 24.84 9.03
N TYR A 387 -9.84 23.87 8.19
CA TYR A 387 -11.20 23.36 8.04
C TYR A 387 -11.39 22.11 8.91
N VAL A 388 -12.32 22.18 9.86
CA VAL A 388 -12.66 21.05 10.74
C VAL A 388 -13.88 20.32 10.17
N VAL A 389 -13.65 19.19 9.51
CA VAL A 389 -14.66 18.54 8.65
C VAL A 389 -15.71 17.73 9.42
N ASP A 390 -15.42 17.35 10.66
CA ASP A 390 -16.31 16.66 11.60
C ASP A 390 -16.96 17.61 12.62
N ASP A 391 -16.84 18.93 12.41
CA ASP A 391 -17.54 19.95 13.19
C ASP A 391 -18.36 20.91 12.33
N LYS A 392 -19.68 20.72 12.29
CA LYS A 392 -20.60 21.65 11.61
C LYS A 392 -20.63 23.06 12.23
N LYS A 393 -20.09 23.24 13.45
CA LYS A 393 -20.02 24.54 14.13
C LYS A 393 -18.65 25.21 14.02
N ALA A 394 -17.65 24.55 13.41
CA ALA A 394 -16.34 25.16 13.26
C ALA A 394 -16.40 26.40 12.36
N PRO A 395 -15.54 27.41 12.61
CA PRO A 395 -15.50 28.62 11.80
C PRO A 395 -15.30 28.36 10.31
N LEU A 396 -14.48 27.35 9.98
CA LEU A 396 -14.30 26.83 8.63
C LEU A 396 -14.63 25.34 8.64
N THR A 397 -15.57 24.93 7.78
CA THR A 397 -15.98 23.52 7.60
C THR A 397 -16.55 23.33 6.19
N VAL A 398 -16.85 22.09 5.82
CA VAL A 398 -17.42 21.73 4.52
C VAL A 398 -18.86 21.23 4.68
N LYS A 399 -19.69 21.45 3.65
CA LYS A 399 -21.09 21.01 3.66
C LYS A 399 -21.22 19.48 3.59
N LEU A 400 -20.29 18.84 2.90
CA LEU A 400 -20.20 17.40 2.69
C LEU A 400 -18.76 16.98 2.95
N ASN A 401 -18.54 15.92 3.72
CA ASN A 401 -17.22 15.34 3.95
C ASN A 401 -17.04 14.13 3.01
N LYS A 402 -16.43 14.36 1.84
CA LYS A 402 -16.27 13.38 0.75
C LYS A 402 -14.98 13.66 -0.02
N GLY A 403 -14.28 12.63 -0.47
CA GLY A 403 -13.00 12.72 -1.17
C GLY A 403 -11.83 13.13 -0.28
N ARG A 404 -11.84 12.75 1.00
CA ARG A 404 -10.80 13.10 1.98
C ARG A 404 -10.53 14.62 2.02
N GLU A 405 -9.27 15.06 1.94
CA GLU A 405 -8.84 16.46 1.93
C GLU A 405 -9.28 17.26 0.70
N SER A 406 -9.63 16.56 -0.40
CA SER A 406 -9.91 17.22 -1.69
C SER A 406 -11.12 18.16 -1.64
N MET A 407 -12.15 17.83 -0.87
CA MET A 407 -13.31 18.72 -0.71
C MET A 407 -12.96 20.02 -0.01
N VAL A 408 -12.08 19.97 1.00
CA VAL A 408 -11.56 21.17 1.68
C VAL A 408 -10.77 22.02 0.69
N TYR A 409 -9.86 21.40 -0.05
CA TYR A 409 -8.97 22.13 -0.97
C TYR A 409 -9.74 22.81 -2.10
N LEU A 410 -10.69 22.11 -2.72
CA LEU A 410 -11.57 22.68 -3.73
C LEU A 410 -12.45 23.79 -3.17
N THR A 411 -13.03 23.59 -1.98
CA THR A 411 -13.86 24.61 -1.32
C THR A 411 -13.07 25.88 -1.04
N TYR A 412 -11.86 25.75 -0.49
CA TYR A 412 -10.97 26.90 -0.28
C TYR A 412 -10.67 27.65 -1.58
N ILE A 413 -10.29 26.95 -2.65
CA ILE A 413 -9.97 27.55 -3.95
C ILE A 413 -11.17 28.31 -4.50
N ILE A 414 -12.37 27.72 -4.45
CA ILE A 414 -13.60 28.30 -4.99
C ILE A 414 -14.01 29.55 -4.20
N ASP A 415 -14.01 29.45 -2.88
CA ASP A 415 -14.50 30.51 -1.99
C ASP A 415 -13.56 31.73 -2.02
N ASN A 416 -12.26 31.50 -2.23
CA ASN A 416 -11.23 32.54 -2.23
C ASN A 416 -10.74 32.94 -3.63
N TYR A 417 -11.27 32.38 -4.72
CA TYR A 417 -10.72 32.49 -6.08
C TYR A 417 -10.32 33.93 -6.50
N ASP A 418 -11.16 34.91 -6.19
CA ASP A 418 -10.96 36.32 -6.53
C ASP A 418 -9.97 37.04 -5.60
N ASN A 419 -9.70 36.47 -4.42
CA ASN A 419 -8.87 37.05 -3.35
C ASN A 419 -7.76 36.11 -2.84
N LEU A 420 -7.36 35.11 -3.62
CA LEU A 420 -6.35 34.11 -3.23
C LEU A 420 -5.05 34.77 -2.71
N PRO A 421 -4.33 34.19 -1.75
CA PRO A 421 -2.99 34.65 -1.38
C PRO A 421 -1.94 34.31 -2.46
N ASP A 422 -0.78 34.96 -2.45
CA ASP A 422 0.25 34.78 -3.48
C ASP A 422 0.77 33.34 -3.55
N ASN A 423 0.99 32.74 -2.37
CA ASN A 423 1.45 31.38 -2.21
C ASN A 423 0.54 30.63 -1.23
N ILE A 424 0.11 29.44 -1.61
CA ILE A 424 -0.76 28.59 -0.81
C ILE A 424 -0.08 27.24 -0.63
N LEU A 425 -0.05 26.74 0.59
CA LEU A 425 0.32 25.37 0.89
C LEU A 425 -0.91 24.59 1.33
N PHE A 426 -1.15 23.46 0.67
CA PHE A 426 -2.15 22.48 1.05
C PHE A 426 -1.43 21.35 1.77
N ILE A 427 -1.74 21.17 3.06
CA ILE A 427 -1.06 20.22 3.96
C ILE A 427 -2.06 19.45 4.82
N HIS A 428 -1.62 18.36 5.43
CA HIS A 428 -2.40 17.65 6.44
C HIS A 428 -2.23 18.29 7.83
N SER A 429 -3.11 17.90 8.77
CA SER A 429 -3.22 18.53 10.09
C SER A 429 -2.10 18.16 11.07
N GLN A 430 -1.60 16.93 11.01
CA GLN A 430 -0.66 16.39 11.99
C GLN A 430 0.78 16.82 11.70
N ARG A 431 1.49 17.30 12.74
CA ARG A 431 2.92 17.64 12.65
C ARG A 431 3.76 16.42 12.28
N TYR A 432 3.58 15.33 13.02
CA TYR A 432 4.26 14.07 12.79
C TYR A 432 3.33 13.13 12.05
N GLN A 433 3.68 12.77 10.82
CA GLN A 433 2.92 11.84 10.00
C GLN A 433 3.81 11.30 8.88
N TRP A 434 3.64 10.03 8.54
CA TRP A 434 4.46 9.37 7.53
C TRP A 434 4.44 10.02 6.13
N HIS A 435 3.47 10.89 5.87
CA HIS A 435 3.37 11.67 4.63
C HIS A 435 4.43 12.79 4.52
N ASN A 436 5.20 13.06 5.58
CA ASN A 436 6.24 14.08 5.58
C ASN A 436 7.61 13.47 5.25
N ASP A 437 8.31 14.07 4.28
CA ASP A 437 9.60 13.62 3.77
C ASP A 437 10.80 14.02 4.66
N ASP A 438 10.66 13.71 5.95
CA ASP A 438 11.64 13.92 7.01
C ASP A 438 11.92 12.59 7.71
N PRO A 439 13.14 12.33 8.22
CA PRO A 439 13.44 11.08 8.89
C PRO A 439 12.52 10.78 10.07
N TYR A 440 12.16 11.80 10.85
CA TYR A 440 11.21 11.68 11.96
C TYR A 440 9.77 11.90 11.54
N TYR A 441 9.49 11.98 10.24
CA TYR A 441 8.17 12.28 9.70
C TYR A 441 7.62 13.62 10.22
N ASP A 442 8.51 14.54 10.63
CA ASP A 442 8.16 15.87 11.11
C ASP A 442 7.96 16.83 9.93
N GLY A 443 6.82 17.50 9.89
CA GLY A 443 6.52 18.50 8.86
C GLY A 443 7.28 19.81 9.06
N VAL A 444 7.73 20.11 10.29
CA VAL A 444 8.33 21.41 10.61
C VAL A 444 9.65 21.65 9.86
N PRO A 445 10.66 20.75 9.90
CA PRO A 445 11.92 20.98 9.21
C PRO A 445 11.73 21.21 7.71
N MET A 446 10.91 20.37 7.08
CA MET A 446 10.61 20.47 5.65
C MET A 446 9.95 21.80 5.30
N LEU A 447 8.90 22.19 6.02
CA LEU A 447 8.18 23.42 5.72
C LEU A 447 8.98 24.69 6.05
N GLN A 448 9.88 24.67 7.03
CA GLN A 448 10.79 25.79 7.30
C GLN A 448 11.82 25.99 6.18
N HIS A 449 12.24 24.89 5.57
CA HIS A 449 13.16 24.86 4.44
C HIS A 449 12.49 25.11 3.07
N PHE A 450 11.16 25.25 3.04
CA PHE A 450 10.41 25.40 1.81
C PHE A 450 10.80 26.65 1.00
N GLN A 451 11.16 26.43 -0.27
CA GLN A 451 11.67 27.47 -1.17
C GLN A 451 10.53 28.16 -1.91
N ILE A 452 9.95 29.20 -1.28
CA ILE A 452 8.92 30.06 -1.91
C ILE A 452 9.35 30.58 -3.30
N PRO A 453 10.60 31.05 -3.53
CA PRO A 453 11.01 31.50 -4.86
C PRO A 453 10.90 30.40 -5.93
N TYR A 454 11.17 29.14 -5.56
CA TYR A 454 11.02 28.01 -6.47
C TYR A 454 9.55 27.73 -6.78
N LEU A 455 8.68 27.75 -5.76
CA LEU A 455 7.23 27.68 -5.96
C LEU A 455 6.73 28.79 -6.89
N GLN A 456 7.16 30.03 -6.64
CA GLN A 456 6.78 31.19 -7.46
C GLN A 456 7.21 31.05 -8.93
N LYS A 457 8.35 30.39 -9.18
CA LYS A 457 8.83 30.09 -10.52
C LYS A 457 8.04 28.94 -11.18
N GLN A 458 7.77 27.87 -10.43
CA GLN A 458 7.18 26.64 -10.97
C GLN A 458 5.65 26.63 -11.03
N GLY A 459 5.00 27.50 -10.25
CA GLY A 459 3.56 27.61 -10.12
C GLY A 459 2.93 26.53 -9.24
N TYR A 460 3.43 25.30 -9.30
CA TYR A 460 3.03 24.14 -8.52
C TYR A 460 4.26 23.30 -8.17
N VAL A 461 4.32 22.83 -6.91
CA VAL A 461 5.31 21.85 -6.44
C VAL A 461 4.65 20.84 -5.52
N ASN A 462 5.04 19.57 -5.64
CA ASN A 462 4.68 18.53 -4.67
C ASN A 462 5.57 18.71 -3.43
N LEU A 463 5.03 18.51 -2.22
CA LEU A 463 5.81 18.57 -0.97
C LEU A 463 6.50 17.24 -0.65
N ARG A 464 6.28 16.22 -1.47
CA ARG A 464 6.93 14.91 -1.38
C ARG A 464 7.91 14.72 -2.52
N CYS A 465 9.10 14.24 -2.19
CA CYS A 465 10.24 14.03 -3.08
C CYS A 465 10.59 12.55 -3.26
N ALA A 466 10.37 11.71 -2.24
CA ALA A 466 10.61 10.27 -2.35
C ALA A 466 9.63 9.61 -3.32
N TRP A 467 10.13 8.68 -4.16
CA TRP A 467 9.31 8.00 -5.17
C TRP A 467 8.58 6.78 -4.66
N VAL A 468 8.89 6.32 -3.45
CA VAL A 468 8.42 5.04 -2.87
C VAL A 468 6.91 4.81 -2.97
N LEU A 469 6.12 5.86 -3.16
CA LEU A 469 4.70 5.78 -3.48
C LEU A 469 4.34 6.78 -4.60
N GLY A 470 3.80 6.28 -5.71
CA GLY A 470 3.19 7.07 -6.78
C GLY A 470 4.07 7.36 -8.01
N CYS A 471 5.39 7.21 -7.90
CA CYS A 471 6.35 7.41 -8.99
C CYS A 471 7.08 6.10 -9.36
N PRO A 472 7.51 5.92 -10.62
CA PRO A 472 7.35 6.85 -11.75
C PRO A 472 5.97 6.78 -12.42
N ALA A 473 5.23 5.68 -12.26
CA ALA A 473 3.91 5.50 -12.85
C ALA A 473 3.05 4.63 -11.95
N GLU A 474 2.07 5.26 -11.28
CA GLU A 474 1.15 4.58 -10.37
C GLU A 474 -0.07 4.02 -11.11
N ILE A 475 -0.66 4.82 -12.00
CA ILE A 475 -1.94 4.53 -12.64
C ILE A 475 -1.70 4.39 -14.14
N HIS A 476 -2.27 3.38 -14.78
CA HIS A 476 -2.20 3.17 -16.23
C HIS A 476 -3.61 3.12 -16.83
N PRO A 477 -4.27 4.30 -17.01
CA PRO A 477 -5.71 4.39 -17.27
C PRO A 477 -6.24 3.62 -18.49
N LEU A 478 -5.38 3.30 -19.47
CA LEU A 478 -5.76 2.60 -20.69
C LEU A 478 -5.56 1.08 -20.61
N SER A 479 -4.62 0.61 -19.80
CA SER A 479 -4.36 -0.83 -19.61
C SER A 479 -4.96 -1.39 -18.34
N ASP A 480 -5.31 -0.53 -17.39
CA ASP A 480 -6.01 -0.88 -16.16
C ASP A 480 -7.49 -1.19 -16.41
N LEU A 481 -7.96 -1.08 -17.66
CA LEU A 481 -9.38 -1.16 -17.97
C LEU A 481 -10.01 -2.53 -17.77
N HIS A 482 -9.24 -3.63 -17.79
CA HIS A 482 -9.78 -4.99 -17.60
C HIS A 482 -8.85 -5.84 -16.72
N ARG A 483 -7.97 -5.20 -15.95
CA ARG A 483 -7.33 -5.86 -14.81
C ARG A 483 -8.27 -5.66 -13.64
N GLN A 484 -8.66 -6.76 -13.00
CA GLN A 484 -9.45 -6.71 -11.78
C GLN A 484 -8.78 -5.85 -10.68
N ASP A 485 -7.52 -5.45 -10.87
CA ASP A 485 -6.60 -5.07 -9.83
C ASP A 485 -6.12 -3.60 -10.00
N VAL A 486 -6.98 -2.58 -10.03
CA VAL A 486 -6.67 -1.21 -9.51
C VAL A 486 -7.96 -0.46 -9.14
N HIS A 487 -8.27 -0.30 -7.84
CA HIS A 487 -9.48 0.42 -7.39
C HIS A 487 -9.54 1.89 -7.83
N ALA A 488 -8.41 2.52 -8.18
CA ALA A 488 -8.41 3.85 -8.80
C ALA A 488 -8.26 3.78 -10.33
N GLY A 489 -7.35 2.98 -10.89
CA GLY A 489 -7.06 2.95 -12.34
C GLY A 489 -8.22 2.54 -13.24
N GLU A 490 -9.08 1.62 -12.76
CA GLU A 490 -10.32 1.25 -13.45
C GLU A 490 -11.26 2.46 -13.62
N TYR A 491 -11.46 3.22 -12.54
CA TYR A 491 -12.32 4.40 -12.52
C TYR A 491 -11.59 5.69 -12.92
N PHE A 492 -10.27 5.68 -12.96
CA PHE A 492 -9.45 6.86 -13.22
C PHE A 492 -9.69 7.31 -14.65
N LYS A 493 -9.83 6.40 -15.61
CA LYS A 493 -10.16 6.77 -16.99
C LYS A 493 -11.46 7.56 -17.07
N ASP A 494 -12.51 7.08 -16.43
CA ASP A 494 -13.83 7.69 -16.53
C ASP A 494 -13.90 8.97 -15.67
N GLY A 495 -13.35 8.93 -14.45
CA GLY A 495 -13.16 10.11 -13.62
C GLY A 495 -12.31 11.19 -14.30
N PHE A 496 -11.22 10.81 -14.99
CA PHE A 496 -10.38 11.74 -15.74
C PHE A 496 -11.15 12.41 -16.88
N LYS A 497 -11.97 11.67 -17.63
CA LYS A 497 -12.80 12.25 -18.70
C LYS A 497 -13.84 13.24 -18.16
N GLU A 498 -14.39 12.97 -16.97
CA GLU A 498 -15.36 13.86 -16.33
C GLU A 498 -14.70 15.11 -15.74
N LEU A 499 -13.52 14.96 -15.13
CA LEU A 499 -12.73 16.06 -14.60
C LEU A 499 -12.19 16.94 -15.76
N PHE A 500 -11.62 16.32 -16.78
CA PHE A 500 -10.94 16.94 -17.91
C PHE A 500 -11.67 16.67 -19.25
N PRO A 501 -12.88 17.25 -19.45
CA PRO A 501 -13.67 17.00 -20.63
C PRO A 501 -12.94 17.50 -21.89
N GLY A 502 -12.73 16.59 -22.85
CA GLY A 502 -12.07 16.87 -24.13
C GLY A 502 -10.56 16.64 -24.14
N GLU A 503 -9.94 16.31 -23.01
CA GLU A 503 -8.53 15.92 -22.94
C GLU A 503 -8.34 14.44 -23.27
N GLU A 504 -7.19 14.09 -23.86
CA GLU A 504 -6.82 12.70 -24.11
C GLU A 504 -6.45 12.01 -22.79
N VAL A 505 -7.00 10.82 -22.55
CA VAL A 505 -6.68 10.04 -21.36
C VAL A 505 -5.22 9.59 -21.42
N PRO A 506 -4.39 9.92 -20.42
CA PRO A 506 -2.98 9.58 -20.45
C PRO A 506 -2.74 8.06 -20.36
N ALA A 507 -1.66 7.59 -20.97
CA ALA A 507 -1.27 6.18 -20.91
C ALA A 507 -0.77 5.75 -19.52
N ALA A 508 -0.15 6.69 -18.79
CA ALA A 508 0.32 6.52 -17.43
C ALA A 508 0.18 7.83 -16.64
N VAL A 509 -0.03 7.73 -15.34
CA VAL A 509 -0.07 8.85 -14.40
C VAL A 509 0.83 8.50 -13.22
N GLY A 510 1.69 9.43 -12.83
CA GLY A 510 2.62 9.26 -11.72
C GLY A 510 2.98 10.59 -11.10
N ALA A 511 2.99 10.63 -9.78
CA ALA A 511 3.43 11.74 -8.96
C ALA A 511 3.64 11.21 -7.54
N SER A 512 4.58 11.77 -6.78
CA SER A 512 4.75 11.38 -5.38
C SER A 512 3.43 11.59 -4.62
N CYS A 513 3.01 10.55 -3.89
CA CYS A 513 1.73 10.44 -3.22
C CYS A 513 1.39 11.60 -2.25
N CYS A 514 0.12 11.61 -1.84
CA CYS A 514 -0.37 12.09 -0.54
C CYS A 514 -0.88 13.54 -0.50
N ALA A 515 -1.25 14.12 -1.64
CA ALA A 515 -2.01 15.37 -1.76
C ALA A 515 -1.46 16.62 -1.03
N GLN A 516 -0.20 16.62 -0.58
CA GLN A 516 0.45 17.79 0.02
C GLN A 516 1.24 18.55 -1.06
N PHE A 517 0.86 19.79 -1.35
CA PHE A 517 1.46 20.57 -2.43
C PHE A 517 1.44 22.08 -2.17
N GLY A 518 2.37 22.78 -2.80
CA GLY A 518 2.36 24.23 -2.90
C GLY A 518 1.86 24.69 -4.26
N VAL A 519 1.05 25.75 -4.28
CA VAL A 519 0.59 26.37 -5.53
C VAL A 519 0.49 27.88 -5.38
N THR A 520 0.74 28.59 -6.48
CA THR A 520 0.65 30.05 -6.53
C THR A 520 -0.74 30.52 -6.97
N ARG A 521 -1.11 31.74 -6.58
CA ARG A 521 -2.31 32.43 -7.08
C ARG A 521 -2.41 32.38 -8.60
N TRP A 522 -1.33 32.75 -9.29
CA TRP A 522 -1.34 32.88 -10.73
C TRP A 522 -1.51 31.52 -11.40
N GLN A 523 -0.97 30.44 -10.81
CA GLN A 523 -1.14 29.09 -11.33
C GLN A 523 -2.58 28.58 -11.14
N ILE A 524 -3.22 28.85 -9.99
CA ILE A 524 -4.65 28.55 -9.81
C ILE A 524 -5.49 29.32 -10.85
N ARG A 525 -5.18 30.60 -11.09
CA ARG A 525 -5.94 31.46 -12.01
C ARG A 525 -5.77 31.12 -13.50
N LYS A 526 -4.79 30.30 -13.88
CA LYS A 526 -4.71 29.77 -15.25
C LYS A 526 -5.95 28.96 -15.62
N ARG A 527 -6.60 28.34 -14.63
CA ARG A 527 -7.84 27.59 -14.80
C ARG A 527 -9.02 28.41 -14.29
N PRO A 528 -10.13 28.54 -15.03
CA PRO A 528 -11.28 29.33 -14.60
C PRO A 528 -11.98 28.71 -13.38
N LYS A 529 -12.57 29.56 -12.52
CA LYS A 529 -13.30 29.13 -11.30
C LYS A 529 -14.30 27.99 -11.53
N LYS A 530 -15.03 28.04 -12.65
CA LYS A 530 -16.04 27.03 -13.04
C LYS A 530 -15.49 25.60 -13.13
N ASP A 531 -14.19 25.43 -13.41
CA ASP A 531 -13.59 24.10 -13.48
C ASP A 531 -13.37 23.53 -12.08
N TYR A 532 -12.95 24.36 -11.12
CA TYR A 532 -12.87 23.95 -9.72
C TYR A 532 -14.24 23.61 -9.16
N GLU A 533 -15.26 24.38 -9.52
CA GLU A 533 -16.66 24.07 -9.20
C GLU A 533 -17.08 22.73 -9.78
N ARG A 534 -16.74 22.44 -11.05
CA ARG A 534 -16.98 21.13 -11.68
C ARG A 534 -16.28 20.00 -10.91
N PHE A 535 -15.01 20.16 -10.54
CA PHE A 535 -14.29 19.14 -9.76
C PHE A 535 -14.98 18.88 -8.41
N ARG A 536 -15.44 19.94 -7.73
CA ARG A 536 -16.14 19.81 -6.44
C ARG A 536 -17.50 19.14 -6.60
N THR A 537 -18.23 19.48 -7.65
CA THR A 537 -19.52 18.86 -7.99
C THR A 537 -19.33 17.38 -8.29
N TRP A 538 -18.36 17.03 -9.15
CA TRP A 538 -18.01 15.64 -9.43
C TRP A 538 -17.69 14.87 -8.14
N LEU A 539 -16.85 15.43 -7.27
CA LEU A 539 -16.47 14.79 -6.02
C LEU A 539 -17.67 14.57 -5.08
N ALA A 540 -18.65 15.47 -5.09
CA ALA A 540 -19.84 15.38 -4.27
C ALA A 540 -20.90 14.41 -4.83
N GLU A 541 -21.01 14.30 -6.15
CA GLU A 541 -22.08 13.57 -6.83
C GLU A 541 -21.66 12.17 -7.31
N THR A 542 -20.36 11.92 -7.44
CA THR A 542 -19.86 10.62 -7.90
C THR A 542 -20.30 9.49 -6.96
N PRO A 543 -20.76 8.34 -7.50
CA PRO A 543 -21.13 7.18 -6.69
C PRO A 543 -19.91 6.46 -6.11
N LEU A 544 -18.70 6.85 -6.51
CA LEU A 544 -17.46 6.23 -6.06
C LEU A 544 -17.29 6.38 -4.55
N PRO A 545 -16.73 5.39 -3.84
CA PRO A 545 -16.36 5.50 -2.44
C PRO A 545 -15.41 6.67 -2.13
N ASP A 546 -15.36 7.10 -0.87
CA ASP A 546 -14.55 8.24 -0.39
C ASP A 546 -13.07 8.13 -0.79
N ASP A 547 -12.48 6.99 -0.49
CA ASP A 547 -11.09 6.63 -0.77
C ASP A 547 -10.77 6.59 -2.26
N VAL A 548 -11.65 6.00 -3.08
CA VAL A 548 -11.47 5.93 -4.54
C VAL A 548 -11.52 7.33 -5.16
N SER A 549 -12.56 8.11 -4.86
CA SER A 549 -12.70 9.47 -5.38
C SER A 549 -11.58 10.40 -4.89
N GLY A 550 -11.14 10.23 -3.64
CA GLY A 550 -10.02 10.97 -3.07
C GLY A 550 -8.71 10.63 -3.77
N ARG A 551 -8.47 9.34 -4.08
CA ARG A 551 -7.28 8.91 -4.83
C ARG A 551 -7.26 9.43 -6.26
N ILE A 552 -8.40 9.46 -6.95
CA ILE A 552 -8.48 10.08 -8.30
C ILE A 552 -8.09 11.56 -8.21
N MET A 553 -8.59 12.29 -7.21
CA MET A 553 -8.21 13.69 -7.00
C MET A 553 -6.73 13.86 -6.64
N GLU A 554 -6.19 13.01 -5.76
CA GLU A 554 -4.78 13.00 -5.36
C GLU A 554 -3.86 12.96 -6.59
N TYR A 555 -4.12 12.03 -7.52
CA TYR A 555 -3.38 11.88 -8.76
C TYR A 555 -3.84 12.81 -9.88
N SER A 556 -4.76 13.74 -9.62
CA SER A 556 -5.18 14.77 -10.57
C SER A 556 -4.59 16.13 -10.27
N TRP A 557 -4.10 16.40 -9.04
CA TRP A 557 -3.69 17.75 -8.63
C TRP A 557 -2.59 18.35 -9.51
N HIS A 558 -1.53 17.61 -9.80
CA HIS A 558 -0.43 18.11 -10.64
C HIS A 558 -0.92 18.45 -12.06
N MET A 559 -1.82 17.64 -12.63
CA MET A 559 -2.45 17.89 -13.93
C MET A 559 -3.46 19.04 -13.89
N ILE A 560 -4.24 19.19 -12.81
CA ILE A 560 -5.12 20.35 -12.58
C ILE A 560 -4.31 21.64 -12.68
N PHE A 561 -3.07 21.63 -12.18
CA PHE A 561 -2.11 22.73 -12.23
C PHE A 561 -1.11 22.65 -13.40
N GLY A 562 -1.42 21.88 -14.45
CA GLY A 562 -0.74 21.94 -15.74
C GLY A 562 0.66 21.31 -15.78
N LYS A 563 0.93 20.34 -14.90
CA LYS A 563 2.08 19.42 -15.04
C LYS A 563 1.69 18.21 -15.89
N ASP A 564 2.70 17.54 -16.43
CA ASP A 564 2.52 16.33 -17.24
C ASP A 564 1.89 15.20 -16.43
N PRO A 565 1.17 14.26 -17.06
CA PRO A 565 0.55 13.13 -16.37
C PRO A 565 1.51 12.32 -15.49
N VAL A 566 2.75 12.14 -15.95
CA VAL A 566 3.87 11.62 -15.15
C VAL A 566 4.77 12.79 -14.76
N TYR A 567 4.67 13.22 -13.51
CA TYR A 567 5.47 14.30 -12.93
C TYR A 567 6.24 13.78 -11.71
N CYS A 568 7.41 13.19 -11.99
CA CYS A 568 8.29 12.57 -11.01
C CYS A 568 9.70 13.16 -11.13
N PRO A 569 9.96 14.37 -10.60
CA PRO A 569 11.33 14.89 -10.50
C PRO A 569 12.17 13.96 -9.62
N SER A 570 13.48 13.88 -9.86
CA SER A 570 14.35 13.06 -9.02
C SER A 570 14.30 13.54 -7.56
N ALA A 571 14.50 12.64 -6.61
CA ALA A 571 14.54 12.97 -5.19
C ALA A 571 15.59 14.05 -4.90
N GLU A 572 16.78 13.94 -5.52
CA GLU A 572 17.86 14.93 -5.43
C GLU A 572 17.40 16.33 -5.89
N GLU A 573 16.80 16.43 -7.08
CA GLU A 573 16.32 17.69 -7.61
C GLU A 573 15.21 18.26 -6.72
N CYS A 574 14.26 17.42 -6.32
CA CYS A 574 13.15 17.83 -5.50
C CYS A 574 13.61 18.37 -4.14
N TYR A 575 14.45 17.63 -3.40
CA TYR A 575 14.97 18.08 -2.11
C TYR A 575 15.78 19.37 -2.23
N CYS A 576 16.63 19.48 -3.25
CA CYS A 576 17.42 20.69 -3.49
C CYS A 576 16.54 21.90 -3.85
N LYS A 577 15.59 21.75 -4.79
CA LYS A 577 14.83 22.89 -5.32
C LYS A 577 13.65 23.28 -4.45
N VAL A 578 12.95 22.30 -3.87
CA VAL A 578 11.75 22.54 -3.04
C VAL A 578 12.14 22.88 -1.61
N PHE A 579 13.21 22.26 -1.08
CA PHE A 579 13.60 22.38 0.32
C PHE A 579 15.02 22.95 0.53
N GLY A 580 15.76 23.27 -0.53
CA GLY A 580 17.13 23.79 -0.37
C GLY A 580 18.14 22.77 0.16
N LEU A 581 17.78 21.48 0.24
CA LEU A 581 18.63 20.39 0.71
C LEU A 581 19.42 19.81 -0.47
N CYS A 582 20.45 20.51 -0.92
CA CYS A 582 21.17 20.18 -2.15
C CYS A 582 22.36 19.23 -1.97
N ASP A 583 22.86 19.06 -0.75
CA ASP A 583 24.07 18.28 -0.46
C ASP A 583 23.73 16.84 0.00
N LEU A 584 22.69 16.24 -0.58
CA LEU A 584 22.24 14.89 -0.24
C LEU A 584 22.91 13.83 -1.11
N SER A 585 23.16 12.66 -0.54
CA SER A 585 23.59 11.48 -1.29
C SER A 585 22.36 10.70 -1.76
N CYS A 586 22.15 10.62 -3.08
CA CYS A 586 20.97 9.98 -3.66
C CYS A 586 21.40 8.83 -4.58
N PRO A 587 21.30 7.56 -4.14
CA PRO A 587 21.82 6.41 -4.89
C PRO A 587 20.91 6.00 -6.07
N SER A 588 19.67 6.47 -6.10
CA SER A 588 18.74 6.27 -7.21
C SER A 588 17.89 7.52 -7.45
N GLU A 589 17.16 7.55 -8.57
CA GLU A 589 16.31 8.71 -8.94
C GLU A 589 15.21 8.99 -7.91
N GLY A 590 14.81 7.97 -7.14
CA GLY A 590 13.66 8.05 -6.25
C GLY A 590 13.96 8.15 -4.76
N GLU A 591 15.24 8.10 -4.37
CA GLU A 591 15.61 8.03 -2.96
C GLU A 591 16.88 8.83 -2.65
N CYS A 592 16.93 9.38 -1.43
CA CYS A 592 18.14 9.95 -0.87
C CYS A 592 18.41 9.33 0.50
N VAL A 593 19.68 9.03 0.77
CA VAL A 593 20.15 8.45 2.04
C VAL A 593 19.71 9.37 3.19
N ASP A 594 19.26 8.76 4.28
CA ASP A 594 18.92 9.45 5.53
C ASP A 594 17.85 10.55 5.39
N ARG A 595 16.96 10.43 4.40
CA ARG A 595 15.85 11.38 4.18
C ARG A 595 14.49 10.80 4.51
N TYR A 596 14.06 9.82 3.73
CA TYR A 596 12.75 9.25 3.89
C TYR A 596 12.82 7.75 3.67
N VAL A 597 12.29 7.01 4.62
CA VAL A 597 12.04 5.58 4.50
C VAL A 597 10.56 5.39 4.80
N LEU A 598 9.87 4.61 3.97
CA LEU A 598 8.48 4.26 4.23
C LEU A 598 8.41 3.61 5.62
N PRO A 599 7.65 4.18 6.58
CA PRO A 599 7.66 3.64 7.93
C PRO A 599 7.06 2.24 7.96
N PRO A 600 7.42 1.45 8.99
CA PRO A 600 6.80 0.14 9.17
C PRO A 600 5.30 0.24 9.42
N TYR A 601 4.78 1.40 9.91
CA TYR A 601 3.37 1.64 10.21
C TYR A 601 2.85 2.97 9.66
N SER A 602 1.57 3.02 9.27
CA SER A 602 0.87 4.24 8.87
C SER A 602 0.57 5.19 10.04
N SER A 603 0.60 4.69 11.27
CA SER A 603 0.41 5.49 12.49
C SER A 603 1.69 5.50 13.31
N LEU A 604 2.14 6.69 13.70
CA LEU A 604 3.34 6.85 14.53
C LEU A 604 3.07 6.37 15.97
N PRO A 605 4.08 5.88 16.70
CA PRO A 605 3.94 5.42 18.08
C PRO A 605 3.45 6.52 19.01
N LYS A 606 2.72 6.14 20.06
CA LYS A 606 2.37 7.07 21.13
C LYS A 606 3.65 7.58 21.82
N GLY A 607 3.85 8.90 21.81
CA GLY A 607 5.07 9.52 22.36
C GLY A 607 6.15 9.83 21.32
N TRP A 608 5.90 9.55 20.04
CA TRP A 608 6.75 10.04 18.94
C TRP A 608 6.89 11.58 19.01
N PRO A 609 8.07 12.14 18.72
CA PRO A 609 9.30 11.50 18.22
C PRO A 609 10.25 11.00 19.30
N PHE A 610 9.88 11.12 20.58
CA PHE A 610 10.76 10.73 21.70
C PHE A 610 10.67 9.25 22.06
N ILE A 611 9.66 8.55 21.54
CA ILE A 611 9.47 7.11 21.72
C ILE A 611 9.41 6.47 20.34
N GLY A 612 10.34 5.55 20.10
CA GLY A 612 10.51 4.83 18.86
C GLY A 612 9.49 3.74 18.61
N TRP A 613 9.61 3.11 17.44
CA TRP A 613 8.72 2.04 16.99
C TRP A 613 8.66 0.82 17.92
N LYS A 614 9.70 0.56 18.72
CA LYS A 614 9.78 -0.54 19.69
C LYS A 614 9.58 -0.07 21.13
N GLY A 615 9.08 1.15 21.34
CA GLY A 615 8.87 1.75 22.66
C GLY A 615 10.14 2.26 23.33
N GLN A 616 11.27 2.29 22.63
CA GLN A 616 12.54 2.76 23.16
C GLN A 616 12.60 4.30 23.15
N PRO A 617 13.27 4.93 24.13
CA PRO A 617 13.56 6.35 24.08
C PRO A 617 14.38 6.71 22.84
N GLN A 618 14.04 7.80 22.19
CA GLN A 618 14.75 8.38 21.06
C GLN A 618 14.99 9.86 21.32
N ASP A 619 16.07 10.39 20.75
CA ASP A 619 16.38 11.81 20.77
C ASP A 619 16.32 12.35 19.33
N PRO A 620 15.26 13.10 18.98
CA PRO A 620 15.09 13.69 17.65
C PRO A 620 16.19 14.67 17.26
N THR A 621 17.04 15.07 18.20
CA THR A 621 18.17 15.98 17.96
C THR A 621 19.47 15.24 17.63
N THR A 622 19.55 13.92 17.83
CA THR A 622 20.77 13.13 17.65
C THR A 622 20.56 11.90 16.75
N GLY A 623 20.48 12.13 15.43
CA GLY A 623 20.56 11.08 14.42
C GLY A 623 19.23 10.79 13.72
N LEU A 624 19.09 9.58 13.16
CA LEU A 624 17.87 9.10 12.51
C LEU A 624 17.05 8.27 13.51
N PRO A 625 15.72 8.18 13.36
CA PRO A 625 14.94 7.30 14.21
C PRO A 625 15.38 5.86 14.02
N GLU A 626 15.56 5.15 15.13
CA GLU A 626 15.84 3.73 15.10
C GLU A 626 14.65 2.95 14.51
N SER A 627 14.93 2.16 13.48
CA SER A 627 14.00 1.26 12.78
C SER A 627 13.54 0.08 13.63
#